data_AF-A0A923R2U4-F1
#
_entry.id   AF-A0A923R2U4-F1
#
_cell.length_a   1.000
_cell.length_b   1.000
_cell.length_c   1.000
_cell.angle_alpha   90.00
_cell.angle_beta   90.00
_cell.angle_gamma   90.00
#
_symmetry.space_group_name_H-M   'P 1'
#
loop_
_entity.id
_entity.type
_entity.pdbx_description
1 polymer ?
#
loop_
_entity_poly.entity_id
_entity_poly.type
_entity_poly.pdbx_seq_one_letter_code
_entity_poly.pdbx_strand_id
1 'polypeptide(L)'
;MSLEQKGTCKEGYLSIEAITNGKFEGWTDSTGLLLDTSKYLTVKPLYTSLYKANSKFSNVNLIENSDFELGNQGFQSDYNFTTSTFKNSSYTVSSNPADYLSAYINQKDKTNGSGKMLIVDGNTDSTKIAYRSIIPVTKNEKYEISLWVSNIHKEFAKQTPDTSQQKIPIIQVFIDGLLQRTYYLPLDTVWHQISLNWV
;
A
#
# COMPACT_ATOMS: atom_id res chain seq x y z
N MET A 1 9.34 11.25 9.89
CA MET A 1 9.40 12.49 9.09
C MET A 1 10.78 13.10 9.33
N SER A 2 11.62 13.23 8.31
CA SER A 2 12.88 13.95 8.42
C SER A 2 12.70 15.31 7.77
N LEU A 3 12.79 16.36 8.58
CA LEU A 3 12.75 17.74 8.11
C LEU A 3 14.08 18.37 8.50
N GLU A 4 14.86 18.75 7.48
CA GLU A 4 16.10 19.49 7.66
C GLU A 4 15.91 20.92 7.17
N GLN A 5 16.63 21.84 7.80
CA GLN A 5 16.65 23.25 7.43
C GLN A 5 18.09 23.66 7.12
N LYS A 6 18.29 24.35 6.00
CA LYS A 6 19.56 25.01 5.65
C LYS A 6 19.31 26.49 5.49
N GLY A 7 20.18 27.30 6.08
CA GLY A 7 20.06 28.75 6.09
C GLY A 7 21.30 29.43 5.49
N THR A 8 21.11 30.49 4.73
CA THR A 8 22.19 31.42 4.35
C THR A 8 21.80 32.86 4.71
N CYS A 9 22.75 33.61 5.27
CA CYS A 9 22.55 35.01 5.63
C CYS A 9 23.22 35.93 4.61
N LYS A 10 22.47 36.89 4.06
CA LYS A 10 23.01 37.96 3.20
C LYS A 10 22.27 39.26 3.48
N GLU A 11 23.02 40.34 3.77
CA GLU A 11 22.46 41.70 3.96
C GLU A 11 21.34 41.78 5.02
N GLY A 12 21.42 40.93 6.05
CA GLY A 12 20.44 40.84 7.14
C GLY A 12 19.22 39.97 6.85
N TYR A 13 19.09 39.44 5.63
CA TYR A 13 18.09 38.43 5.30
C TYR A 13 18.63 37.03 5.59
N LEU A 14 17.78 36.18 6.17
CA LEU A 14 17.98 34.75 6.27
C LEU A 14 17.08 34.07 5.23
N SER A 15 17.68 33.33 4.31
CA SER A 15 16.97 32.44 3.40
C SER A 15 17.07 31.02 3.93
N ILE A 16 15.92 30.42 4.29
CA ILE A 16 15.82 29.03 4.75
C ILE A 16 15.10 28.16 3.73
N GLU A 17 15.60 26.94 3.53
CA GLU A 17 15.01 25.92 2.68
C GLU A 17 14.44 24.77 3.51
N ALA A 18 13.20 24.37 3.23
CA ALA A 18 12.58 23.19 3.79
C ALA A 18 12.91 21.96 2.94
N ILE A 19 13.69 21.04 3.50
CA ILE A 19 13.98 19.74 2.88
C ILE A 19 13.10 18.70 3.56
N THR A 20 12.08 18.24 2.84
CA THR A 20 11.15 17.18 3.30
C THR A 20 10.95 16.15 2.20
N ASN A 21 10.71 14.91 2.63
CA ASN A 21 10.36 13.77 1.78
C ASN A 21 8.84 13.49 1.78
N GLY A 22 8.03 14.41 2.33
CA GLY A 22 6.57 14.42 2.22
C GLY A 22 6.07 15.66 1.46
N LYS A 23 4.74 15.80 1.36
CA LYS A 23 4.12 17.01 0.82
C LYS A 23 4.39 18.18 1.76
N PHE A 24 5.14 19.17 1.29
CA PHE A 24 5.33 20.43 2.00
C PHE A 24 4.01 21.22 2.03
N GLU A 25 3.62 21.73 3.19
CA GLU A 25 2.35 22.44 3.39
C GLU A 25 2.55 23.95 3.59
N GLY A 26 3.76 24.37 3.92
CA GLY A 26 4.11 25.76 4.10
C GLY A 26 4.86 26.05 5.39
N TRP A 27 5.38 27.27 5.44
CA TRP A 27 6.01 27.84 6.61
C TRP A 27 4.97 28.53 7.48
N THR A 28 5.03 28.31 8.79
CA THR A 28 4.22 29.07 9.75
C THR A 28 5.10 29.76 10.79
N ASP A 29 4.59 30.84 11.39
CA ASP A 29 5.19 31.45 12.56
C ASP A 29 4.93 30.64 13.85
N SER A 30 5.30 31.21 15.00
CA SER A 30 5.09 30.59 16.32
C SER A 30 3.61 30.44 16.69
N THR A 31 2.73 31.27 16.15
CA THR A 31 1.27 31.26 16.38
C THR A 31 0.55 30.28 15.45
N GLY A 32 1.24 29.79 14.41
CA GLY A 32 0.67 28.92 13.38
C GLY A 32 0.14 29.67 12.17
N LEU A 33 0.38 30.99 12.05
CA LEU A 33 0.01 31.76 10.87
C LEU A 33 0.86 31.32 9.67
N LEU A 34 0.21 31.00 8.55
CA LEU A 34 0.87 30.66 7.29
C LEU A 34 1.59 31.88 6.72
N LEU A 35 2.90 31.74 6.49
CA LEU A 35 3.77 32.78 5.95
C LEU A 35 3.99 32.60 4.45
N ASP A 36 4.27 31.37 4.03
CA ASP A 36 4.57 31.03 2.63
C ASP A 36 4.31 29.53 2.38
N THR A 37 4.00 29.16 1.15
CA THR A 37 3.87 27.76 0.69
C THR A 37 5.04 27.30 -0.18
N SER A 38 5.97 28.20 -0.52
CA SER A 38 7.24 27.89 -1.17
C SER A 38 8.19 27.12 -0.24
N LYS A 39 9.01 26.21 -0.79
CA LYS A 39 10.08 25.54 -0.04
C LYS A 39 11.15 26.50 0.48
N TYR A 40 11.28 27.67 -0.14
CA TYR A 40 12.19 28.73 0.28
C TYR A 40 11.41 29.82 1.00
N LEU A 41 11.87 30.20 2.20
CA LEU A 41 11.36 31.35 2.95
C LEU A 41 12.50 32.33 3.19
N THR A 42 12.29 33.59 2.80
CA THR A 42 13.23 34.70 3.07
C THR A 42 12.66 35.60 4.16
N VAL A 43 13.39 35.79 5.25
CA VAL A 43 12.95 36.57 6.42
C VAL A 43 14.04 37.53 6.89
N LYS A 44 13.63 38.62 7.57
CA LYS A 44 14.52 39.60 8.19
C LYS A 44 14.08 39.90 9.63
N PRO A 45 14.22 38.94 10.55
CA PRO A 45 13.73 39.12 11.91
C PRO A 45 14.61 40.10 12.69
N LEU A 46 13.99 41.00 13.46
CA LEU A 46 14.69 41.94 14.35
C LEU A 46 15.07 41.31 15.71
N TYR A 47 14.41 40.21 16.06
CA TYR A 47 14.62 39.42 17.28
C TYR A 47 14.56 37.94 16.95
N THR A 48 15.01 37.08 17.87
CA THR A 48 14.88 35.63 17.72
C THR A 48 13.43 35.24 17.43
N SER A 49 13.21 34.66 16.25
CA SER A 49 11.90 34.26 15.73
C SER A 49 11.88 32.77 15.42
N LEU A 50 10.75 32.11 15.67
CA LEU A 50 10.57 30.69 15.36
C LEU A 50 9.75 30.55 14.07
N TYR A 51 10.30 29.82 13.11
CA TYR A 51 9.62 29.44 11.88
C TYR A 51 9.50 27.91 11.84
N LYS A 52 8.29 27.41 11.58
CA LYS A 52 8.03 25.97 11.47
C LYS A 52 7.78 25.64 10.00
N ALA A 53 8.55 24.71 9.46
CA ALA A 53 8.25 24.11 8.16
C ALA A 53 7.30 22.94 8.39
N ASN A 54 6.11 23.00 7.79
CA ASN A 54 5.09 21.98 7.93
C ASN A 54 5.15 21.05 6.71
N SER A 55 5.14 19.75 6.95
CA SER A 55 5.02 18.76 5.90
C SER A 55 4.18 17.60 6.40
N LYS A 56 3.52 16.92 5.47
CA LYS A 56 2.76 15.70 5.76
C LYS A 56 3.12 14.61 4.77
N PHE A 57 2.99 13.36 5.19
CA PHE A 57 2.78 12.30 4.22
C PHE A 57 1.33 12.36 3.77
N SER A 58 1.11 12.20 2.48
CA SER A 58 -0.24 12.02 1.96
C SER A 58 -0.74 10.65 2.42
N ASN A 59 -1.83 10.58 3.20
CA ASN A 59 -2.57 9.33 3.42
C ASN A 59 -3.49 9.00 2.22
N VAL A 60 -3.25 9.61 1.07
CA VAL A 60 -4.00 9.33 -0.15
C VAL A 60 -3.52 7.98 -0.69
N ASN A 61 -4.42 7.02 -0.72
CA ASN A 61 -4.18 5.79 -1.44
C ASN A 61 -4.07 6.10 -2.93
N LEU A 62 -2.94 5.74 -3.54
CA LEU A 62 -2.69 5.96 -4.96
C LEU A 62 -3.24 4.83 -5.84
N ILE A 63 -3.69 3.74 -5.22
CA ILE A 63 -4.29 2.59 -5.92
C ILE A 63 -5.77 2.87 -6.16
N GLU A 64 -6.15 2.93 -7.43
CA GLU A 64 -7.56 2.93 -7.82
C GLU A 64 -8.21 1.57 -7.51
N ASN A 65 -9.48 1.59 -7.13
CA ASN A 65 -10.23 0.37 -6.78
C ASN A 65 -9.54 -0.50 -5.72
N SER A 66 -8.89 0.12 -4.73
CA SER A 66 -8.11 -0.60 -3.70
C SER A 66 -8.95 -1.49 -2.78
N ASP A 67 -10.25 -1.25 -2.72
CA ASP A 67 -11.25 -2.04 -1.98
C ASP A 67 -11.99 -3.06 -2.86
N PHE A 68 -11.72 -3.06 -4.17
CA PHE A 68 -12.33 -3.92 -5.18
C PHE A 68 -13.83 -3.70 -5.45
N GLU A 69 -14.44 -2.61 -4.96
CA GLU A 69 -15.87 -2.36 -5.14
C GLU A 69 -16.27 -2.13 -6.60
N LEU A 70 -15.36 -1.60 -7.42
CA LEU A 70 -15.53 -1.45 -8.87
C LEU A 70 -15.41 -2.79 -9.64
N GLY A 71 -15.22 -3.91 -8.94
CA GLY A 71 -15.11 -5.24 -9.56
C GLY A 71 -13.75 -5.45 -10.24
N ASN A 72 -13.75 -6.15 -11.37
CA ASN A 72 -12.55 -6.45 -12.17
C ASN A 72 -12.10 -5.24 -13.03
N GLN A 73 -11.82 -4.11 -12.38
CA GLN A 73 -11.40 -2.86 -13.01
C GLN A 73 -10.24 -2.22 -12.23
N GLY A 74 -9.42 -1.39 -12.87
CA GLY A 74 -8.33 -0.65 -12.20
C GLY A 74 -7.07 -1.46 -11.87
N PHE A 75 -7.01 -2.73 -12.28
CA PHE A 75 -5.83 -3.59 -12.15
C PHE A 75 -5.74 -4.60 -13.31
N GLN A 76 -4.60 -5.28 -13.40
CA GLN A 76 -4.30 -6.33 -14.37
C GLN A 76 -3.90 -7.62 -13.65
N SER A 77 -4.03 -8.75 -14.35
CA SER A 77 -3.62 -10.07 -13.86
C SER A 77 -3.18 -10.94 -15.03
N ASP A 78 -2.19 -11.80 -14.81
CA ASP A 78 -1.81 -12.87 -15.72
C ASP A 78 -2.64 -14.14 -15.49
N TYR A 79 -3.51 -14.15 -14.47
CA TYR A 79 -4.39 -15.25 -14.13
C TYR A 79 -5.67 -15.18 -14.96
N ASN A 80 -6.42 -16.26 -15.03
CA ASN A 80 -7.65 -16.30 -15.82
C ASN A 80 -8.83 -15.72 -15.04
N PHE A 81 -9.39 -14.61 -15.51
CA PHE A 81 -10.62 -14.08 -14.93
C PHE A 81 -11.80 -15.04 -15.16
N THR A 82 -12.61 -15.27 -14.13
CA THR A 82 -13.83 -16.09 -14.22
C THR A 82 -14.94 -15.53 -13.35
N THR A 83 -16.19 -15.68 -13.81
CA THR A 83 -17.41 -15.44 -13.02
C THR A 83 -18.13 -16.74 -12.66
N SER A 84 -17.47 -17.88 -12.91
CA SER A 84 -17.96 -19.23 -12.66
C SER A 84 -16.94 -20.01 -11.83
N THR A 85 -17.19 -21.30 -11.62
CA THR A 85 -16.31 -22.19 -10.86
C THR A 85 -14.83 -22.02 -11.24
N PHE A 86 -13.99 -21.90 -10.23
CA PHE A 86 -12.55 -21.74 -10.40
C PHE A 86 -11.93 -22.98 -11.03
N LYS A 87 -10.98 -22.72 -11.93
CA LYS A 87 -10.01 -23.69 -12.45
C LYS A 87 -8.62 -23.25 -11.99
N ASN A 88 -7.61 -24.09 -12.23
CA ASN A 88 -6.22 -23.73 -11.89
C ASN A 88 -5.85 -22.34 -12.40
N SER A 89 -5.25 -21.53 -11.53
CA SER A 89 -4.78 -20.17 -11.86
C SER A 89 -5.91 -19.22 -12.29
N SER A 90 -7.06 -19.34 -11.64
CA SER A 90 -8.19 -18.41 -11.81
C SER A 90 -8.16 -17.28 -10.80
N TYR A 91 -8.79 -16.17 -11.15
CA TYR A 91 -9.11 -15.12 -10.20
C TYR A 91 -10.50 -14.53 -10.47
N THR A 92 -11.06 -13.87 -9.47
CA THR A 92 -12.29 -13.07 -9.62
C THR A 92 -12.33 -11.96 -8.57
N VAL A 93 -13.34 -11.10 -8.66
CA VAL A 93 -13.65 -10.10 -7.65
C VAL A 93 -15.09 -10.31 -7.19
N SER A 94 -15.28 -10.76 -5.95
CA SER A 94 -16.59 -11.11 -5.40
C SER A 94 -16.62 -10.98 -3.88
N SER A 95 -17.80 -11.11 -3.29
CA SER A 95 -18.02 -10.99 -1.84
C SER A 95 -17.90 -12.30 -1.05
N ASN A 96 -17.77 -13.43 -1.74
CA ASN A 96 -17.66 -14.74 -1.10
C ASN A 96 -16.85 -15.74 -1.96
N PRO A 97 -15.73 -16.31 -1.45
CA PRO A 97 -14.95 -17.32 -2.16
C PRO A 97 -15.67 -18.67 -2.35
N ALA A 98 -16.54 -19.06 -1.41
CA ALA A 98 -17.22 -20.36 -1.46
C ALA A 98 -18.16 -20.53 -2.68
N ASP A 99 -18.55 -19.43 -3.32
CA ASP A 99 -19.39 -19.43 -4.53
C ASP A 99 -18.63 -19.98 -5.76
N TYR A 100 -17.29 -19.97 -5.71
CA TYR A 100 -16.42 -20.28 -6.84
C TYR A 100 -15.77 -21.65 -6.75
N LEU A 101 -15.60 -22.19 -5.53
CA LEU A 101 -15.07 -23.53 -5.35
C LEU A 101 -15.54 -24.10 -4.01
N SER A 102 -16.04 -25.33 -4.02
CA SER A 102 -16.53 -26.00 -2.80
C SER A 102 -15.42 -26.28 -1.77
N ALA A 103 -14.15 -26.23 -2.19
CA ALA A 103 -13.00 -26.35 -1.31
C ALA A 103 -12.68 -25.04 -0.56
N TYR A 104 -13.28 -23.91 -0.94
CA TYR A 104 -13.09 -22.64 -0.27
C TYR A 104 -14.10 -22.42 0.87
N ILE A 105 -13.69 -21.64 1.86
CA ILE A 105 -14.53 -21.24 2.99
C ILE A 105 -15.40 -20.04 2.62
N ASN A 106 -16.48 -19.86 3.37
CA ASN A 106 -17.17 -18.58 3.40
C ASN A 106 -16.26 -17.58 4.10
N GLN A 107 -15.89 -16.51 3.39
CA GLN A 107 -15.06 -15.46 3.95
C GLN A 107 -15.56 -14.12 3.45
N LYS A 108 -15.63 -13.16 4.37
CA LYS A 108 -16.02 -11.78 4.10
C LYS A 108 -14.79 -10.91 3.92
N ASP A 109 -14.96 -9.82 3.18
CA ASP A 109 -13.88 -8.86 2.93
C ASP A 109 -13.38 -8.23 4.25
N LYS A 110 -12.18 -7.64 4.19
CA LYS A 110 -11.49 -7.13 5.39
C LYS A 110 -11.96 -5.73 5.83
N THR A 111 -12.78 -5.03 5.05
CA THR A 111 -13.22 -3.67 5.37
C THR A 111 -14.33 -3.69 6.43
N ASN A 112 -15.56 -3.99 6.02
CA ASN A 112 -16.74 -4.06 6.87
C ASN A 112 -17.47 -5.41 6.78
N GLY A 113 -16.98 -6.33 5.94
CA GLY A 113 -17.51 -7.68 5.77
C GLY A 113 -18.70 -7.77 4.80
N SER A 114 -19.03 -6.71 4.07
CA SER A 114 -20.11 -6.66 3.09
C SER A 114 -19.66 -6.35 1.65
N GLY A 115 -18.39 -6.01 1.47
CA GLY A 115 -17.79 -5.63 0.20
C GLY A 115 -17.29 -6.80 -0.63
N LYS A 116 -16.62 -6.46 -1.72
CA LYS A 116 -15.92 -7.38 -2.62
C LYS A 116 -14.47 -7.54 -2.17
N MET A 117 -13.86 -8.62 -2.62
CA MET A 117 -12.43 -8.87 -2.48
C MET A 117 -11.89 -9.53 -3.74
N LEU A 118 -10.60 -9.35 -3.99
CA LEU A 118 -9.89 -10.17 -4.95
C LEU A 118 -9.74 -11.60 -4.40
N ILE A 119 -10.19 -12.59 -5.17
CA ILE A 119 -10.11 -14.01 -4.84
C ILE A 119 -9.24 -14.67 -5.89
N VAL A 120 -8.19 -15.37 -5.46
CA VAL A 120 -7.15 -15.92 -6.34
C VAL A 120 -6.91 -17.39 -6.00
N ASP A 121 -6.93 -18.24 -7.02
CA ASP A 121 -6.36 -19.58 -6.95
C ASP A 121 -4.88 -19.52 -7.30
N GLY A 122 -4.02 -19.73 -6.30
CA GLY A 122 -2.57 -19.56 -6.44
C GLY A 122 -1.95 -20.37 -7.59
N ASN A 123 -0.83 -19.89 -8.11
CA ASN A 123 -0.08 -20.55 -9.18
C ASN A 123 1.29 -21.01 -8.69
N THR A 124 1.72 -22.19 -9.10
CA THR A 124 3.08 -22.71 -8.85
C THR A 124 4.14 -22.06 -9.75
N ASP A 125 3.73 -21.44 -10.87
CA ASP A 125 4.58 -20.60 -11.69
C ASP A 125 4.69 -19.20 -11.08
N SER A 126 5.82 -18.93 -10.42
CA SER A 126 6.11 -17.65 -9.76
C SER A 126 6.32 -16.49 -10.73
N THR A 127 6.35 -16.73 -12.05
CA THR A 127 6.41 -15.66 -13.05
C THR A 127 5.04 -15.02 -13.35
N LYS A 128 3.94 -15.66 -12.91
CA LYS A 128 2.58 -15.18 -13.13
C LYS A 128 2.15 -14.22 -12.02
N ILE A 129 1.66 -13.05 -12.41
CA ILE A 129 1.23 -12.00 -11.46
C ILE A 129 -0.29 -12.06 -11.27
N ALA A 130 -0.74 -12.28 -10.04
CA ALA A 130 -2.18 -12.32 -9.71
C ALA A 130 -2.85 -10.94 -9.66
N TYR A 131 -2.09 -9.90 -9.29
CA TYR A 131 -2.54 -8.51 -9.24
C TYR A 131 -1.40 -7.58 -9.61
N ARG A 132 -1.64 -6.69 -10.58
CA ARG A 132 -0.73 -5.64 -11.00
C ARG A 132 -1.49 -4.33 -11.19
N SER A 133 -0.95 -3.24 -10.66
CA SER A 133 -1.41 -1.89 -10.98
C SER A 133 -0.22 -1.03 -11.39
N ILE A 134 -0.48 0.04 -12.14
CA ILE A 134 0.52 1.03 -12.57
C ILE A 134 0.17 2.33 -11.88
N ILE A 135 1.08 2.81 -11.05
CA ILE A 135 0.84 3.96 -10.18
C ILE A 135 1.89 5.02 -10.51
N PRO A 136 1.51 6.27 -10.82
CA PRO A 136 2.47 7.35 -10.96
C PRO A 136 3.09 7.66 -9.60
N VAL A 137 4.42 7.62 -9.55
CA VAL A 137 5.21 7.94 -8.36
C VAL A 137 6.17 9.08 -8.66
N THR A 138 6.40 9.92 -7.67
CA THR A 138 7.37 11.02 -7.71
C THR A 138 8.71 10.51 -7.24
N LYS A 139 9.76 10.82 -8.01
CA LYS A 139 11.13 10.46 -7.66
C LYS A 139 11.53 11.03 -6.29
N ASN A 140 12.22 10.21 -5.48
CA ASN A 140 12.71 10.54 -4.13
C ASN A 140 11.61 10.76 -3.07
N GLU A 141 10.37 10.37 -3.35
CA GLU A 141 9.34 10.26 -2.30
C GLU A 141 9.37 8.87 -1.66
N LYS A 142 8.98 8.80 -0.39
CA LYS A 142 8.81 7.52 0.31
C LYS A 142 7.36 7.08 0.21
N TYR A 143 7.15 5.82 -0.12
CA TYR A 143 5.84 5.19 -0.21
C TYR A 143 5.73 4.05 0.79
N GLU A 144 4.53 3.85 1.32
CA GLU A 144 4.17 2.63 2.03
C GLU A 144 3.20 1.84 1.16
N ILE A 145 3.52 0.56 0.96
CA ILE A 145 2.62 -0.38 0.31
C ILE A 145 2.08 -1.28 1.40
N SER A 146 0.76 -1.46 1.41
CA SER A 146 0.12 -2.41 2.30
C SER A 146 -1.03 -3.16 1.62
N LEU A 147 -1.23 -4.40 2.05
CA LEU A 147 -2.34 -5.23 1.62
C LEU A 147 -2.77 -6.16 2.76
N TRP A 148 -4.04 -6.53 2.74
CA TRP A 148 -4.59 -7.58 3.60
C TRP A 148 -4.79 -8.84 2.78
N VAL A 149 -4.35 -9.98 3.32
CA VAL A 149 -4.41 -11.29 2.67
C VAL A 149 -4.88 -12.35 3.65
N SER A 150 -5.52 -13.40 3.15
CA SER A 150 -5.97 -14.51 3.98
C SER A 150 -6.07 -15.78 3.14
N ASN A 151 -5.87 -16.94 3.76
CA ASN A 151 -6.15 -18.19 3.08
C ASN A 151 -7.64 -18.50 3.11
N ILE A 152 -8.15 -18.90 1.96
CA ILE A 152 -9.57 -19.21 1.75
C ILE A 152 -9.82 -20.72 1.64
N HIS A 153 -8.78 -21.56 1.61
CA HIS A 153 -8.94 -23.00 1.45
C HIS A 153 -9.32 -23.66 2.78
N LYS A 154 -10.31 -24.57 2.77
CA LYS A 154 -10.82 -25.29 3.96
C LYS A 154 -9.75 -26.03 4.76
N GLU A 155 -8.63 -26.38 4.13
CA GLU A 155 -7.47 -26.98 4.80
C GLU A 155 -6.99 -26.12 5.99
N PHE A 156 -6.91 -24.80 5.79
CA PHE A 156 -6.38 -23.87 6.80
C PHE A 156 -7.42 -23.48 7.86
N ALA A 157 -8.65 -23.98 7.74
CA ALA A 157 -9.68 -23.88 8.78
C ALA A 157 -9.65 -25.04 9.79
N LYS A 158 -8.85 -26.09 9.53
CA LYS A 158 -8.72 -27.22 10.44
C LYS A 158 -7.94 -26.82 11.69
N GLN A 159 -8.23 -27.49 12.81
CA GLN A 159 -7.47 -27.31 14.07
C GLN A 159 -5.98 -27.68 13.90
N THR A 160 -5.71 -28.65 13.03
CA THR A 160 -4.35 -29.07 12.64
C THR A 160 -4.23 -29.12 11.12
N PRO A 161 -3.93 -27.99 10.45
CA PRO A 161 -3.73 -27.94 9.01
C PRO A 161 -2.57 -28.84 8.57
N ASP A 162 -2.70 -29.46 7.40
CA ASP A 162 -1.64 -30.24 6.77
C ASP A 162 -0.43 -29.35 6.44
N THR A 163 0.72 -29.66 7.06
CA THR A 163 2.00 -28.95 6.90
C THR A 163 2.99 -29.66 5.99
N SER A 164 2.58 -30.73 5.29
CA SER A 164 3.47 -31.42 4.35
C SER A 164 4.04 -30.45 3.32
N GLN A 165 5.38 -30.49 3.17
CA GLN A 165 6.18 -29.48 2.45
C GLN A 165 5.77 -29.38 0.97
N GLN A 166 4.84 -28.46 0.65
CA GLN A 166 4.56 -27.88 -0.68
C GLN A 166 3.29 -27.01 -0.70
N LYS A 167 2.50 -26.98 0.40
CA LYS A 167 1.24 -26.24 0.47
C LYS A 167 1.31 -24.92 1.22
N ILE A 168 2.51 -24.42 1.57
CA ILE A 168 2.62 -23.14 2.28
C ILE A 168 2.33 -22.02 1.28
N PRO A 169 1.21 -21.28 1.44
CA PRO A 169 0.89 -20.20 0.54
C PRO A 169 1.88 -19.04 0.76
N ILE A 170 2.41 -18.51 -0.33
CA ILE A 170 3.35 -17.39 -0.32
C ILE A 170 2.78 -16.21 -1.10
N ILE A 171 3.05 -15.01 -0.61
CA ILE A 171 2.80 -13.77 -1.33
C ILE A 171 4.14 -13.11 -1.62
N GLN A 172 4.40 -12.83 -2.89
CA GLN A 172 5.57 -12.10 -3.33
C GLN A 172 5.15 -10.73 -3.84
N VAL A 173 5.82 -9.69 -3.37
CA VAL A 173 5.58 -8.30 -3.77
C VAL A 173 6.74 -7.82 -4.62
N PHE A 174 6.42 -7.34 -5.81
CA PHE A 174 7.37 -6.80 -6.78
C PHE A 174 7.07 -5.32 -7.05
N ILE A 175 8.12 -4.51 -7.23
CA ILE A 175 8.03 -3.13 -7.71
C ILE A 175 8.99 -3.01 -8.89
N ASP A 176 8.50 -2.51 -10.04
CA ASP A 176 9.25 -2.42 -11.30
C ASP A 176 9.93 -3.73 -11.71
N GLY A 177 9.26 -4.86 -11.44
CA GLY A 177 9.77 -6.21 -11.73
C GLY A 177 10.80 -6.75 -10.74
N LEU A 178 11.20 -5.96 -9.73
CA LEU A 178 12.16 -6.38 -8.69
C LEU A 178 11.42 -6.88 -7.45
N LEU A 179 11.80 -8.06 -6.97
CA LEU A 179 11.24 -8.64 -5.74
C LEU A 179 11.61 -7.78 -4.53
N GLN A 180 10.60 -7.26 -3.84
CA GLN A 180 10.76 -6.47 -2.62
C GLN A 180 10.55 -7.30 -1.36
N ARG A 181 9.61 -8.25 -1.41
CA ARG A 181 9.25 -9.06 -0.23
C ARG A 181 8.67 -10.41 -0.64
N THR A 182 9.09 -11.45 0.07
CA THR A 182 8.40 -12.74 0.14
C THR A 182 7.77 -12.85 1.53
N TYR A 183 6.49 -13.17 1.59
CA TYR A 183 5.74 -13.38 2.82
C TYR A 183 5.17 -14.80 2.82
N TYR A 184 5.48 -15.56 3.87
CA TYR A 184 4.90 -16.87 4.10
C TYR A 184 3.62 -16.68 4.92
N LEU A 185 2.47 -17.03 4.35
CA LEU A 185 1.20 -16.86 5.04
C LEU A 185 1.11 -17.86 6.21
N PRO A 186 0.67 -17.40 7.40
CA PRO A 186 0.26 -18.31 8.46
C PRO A 186 -0.76 -19.31 7.95
N LEU A 187 -0.72 -20.55 8.45
CA LEU A 187 -1.61 -21.63 8.01
C LEU A 187 -2.99 -21.52 8.69
N ASP A 188 -3.60 -20.35 8.59
CA ASP A 188 -4.92 -20.05 9.14
C ASP A 188 -5.78 -19.31 8.10
N THR A 189 -7.02 -19.00 8.47
CA THR A 189 -8.01 -18.28 7.65
C THR A 189 -8.25 -16.85 8.14
N VAL A 190 -7.34 -16.33 8.97
CA VAL A 190 -7.43 -14.96 9.48
C VAL A 190 -6.82 -14.00 8.46
N TRP A 191 -7.29 -12.77 8.45
CA TRP A 191 -6.71 -11.72 7.64
C TRP A 191 -5.39 -11.23 8.26
N HIS A 192 -4.32 -11.25 7.48
CA HIS A 192 -3.00 -10.77 7.84
C HIS A 192 -2.64 -9.54 7.01
N GLN A 193 -2.03 -8.55 7.65
CA GLN A 193 -1.53 -7.37 6.95
C GLN A 193 -0.07 -7.60 6.54
N ILE A 194 0.23 -7.30 5.29
CA ILE A 194 1.59 -7.18 4.78
C ILE A 194 1.81 -5.69 4.52
N SER A 195 2.92 -5.14 5.01
CA SER A 195 3.37 -3.79 4.64
C SER A 195 4.86 -3.72 4.40
N LEU A 196 5.27 -2.77 3.54
CA LEU A 196 6.67 -2.44 3.29
C LEU A 196 6.81 -0.96 2.91
N ASN A 197 7.96 -0.39 3.26
CA ASN A 197 8.36 0.95 2.82
C ASN A 197 9.19 0.84 1.54
N TRP A 198 8.95 1.72 0.59
CA TRP A 198 9.69 1.86 -0.67
C TRP A 198 10.19 3.30 -0.83
N VAL A 199 11.42 3.45 -1.36
CA VAL A 199 12.14 4.73 -1.52
C VAL A 199 12.80 4.76 -2.88
#